data_AF-A0A8C0W9N0-F1
#
_entry.id   AF-A0A8C0W9N0-F1
#
_cell.length_a   1.000
_cell.length_b   1.000
_cell.length_c   1.000
_cell.angle_alpha   90.00
_cell.angle_beta   90.00
_cell.angle_gamma   90.00
#
_symmetry.space_group_name_H-M   'P 1'
#
loop_
_entity.id
_entity.type
_entity.pdbx_description
1 polymer ?
#
loop_
_entity_poly.entity_id
_entity_poly.type
_entity_poly.pdbx_seq_one_letter_code
_entity_poly.pdbx_strand_id
1 'polypeptide(L)'
;MLWKVPLLMGLIVLGTHIWTIQKEFVDISKNLDYFMASVEYAVTQFNDDNTEENTYRLLEIGRAQKKTWTMIFLMDLDMGRTICKKHDENTDNCPMQEGPGEKKVHCTFHVDARPWFSQFTLLYSSCMQT
;
A
#
# COMPACT_ATOMS: atom_id res chain seq x y z
N MET A 1 -5.15 14.44 51.41
CA MET A 1 -5.77 14.09 50.11
C MET A 1 -4.96 14.65 48.93
N LEU A 2 -3.73 14.19 48.64
CA LEU A 2 -2.92 14.74 47.52
C LEU A 2 -2.01 13.72 46.79
N TRP A 3 -2.06 12.42 47.12
CA TRP A 3 -1.24 11.39 46.43
C TRP A 3 -1.81 10.99 45.04
N LYS A 4 -3.09 11.26 44.77
CA LYS A 4 -3.73 10.80 43.52
C LYS A 4 -3.32 11.60 42.26
N VAL A 5 -2.71 12.78 42.43
CA VAL A 5 -2.32 13.69 41.34
C VAL A 5 -1.13 13.19 40.49
N PRO A 6 0.00 12.69 41.05
CA PRO A 6 1.10 12.16 40.23
C PRO A 6 0.72 10.92 39.42
N LEU A 7 -0.19 10.10 39.96
CA LEU A 7 -0.62 8.85 39.33
C LEU A 7 -1.47 9.13 38.07
N LEU A 8 -2.34 10.14 38.13
CA LEU A 8 -3.11 10.61 36.97
C LEU A 8 -2.22 11.23 35.89
N MET A 9 -1.25 12.07 36.26
CA MET A 9 -0.31 12.65 35.28
C MET A 9 0.57 11.59 34.61
N GLY A 10 1.08 10.60 35.37
CA GLY A 10 1.83 9.48 34.81
C GLY A 10 1.01 8.63 33.83
N LEU A 11 -0.27 8.38 34.14
CA LEU A 11 -1.19 7.66 33.25
C LEU A 11 -1.49 8.43 31.96
N ILE A 12 -1.64 9.76 32.04
CA ILE A 12 -1.85 10.61 30.86
C ILE A 12 -0.63 10.55 29.93
N VAL A 13 0.58 10.68 30.48
CA VAL A 13 1.84 10.61 29.71
C VAL A 13 2.03 9.23 29.07
N LEU A 14 1.82 8.14 29.82
CA LEU A 14 1.89 6.79 29.23
C LEU A 14 0.84 6.59 28.13
N GLY A 15 -0.40 7.08 28.35
CA GLY A 15 -1.49 6.97 27.38
C GLY A 15 -1.19 7.69 26.07
N THR A 16 -0.62 8.89 26.12
CA THR A 16 -0.24 9.65 24.92
C THR A 16 0.91 8.99 24.16
N HIS A 17 1.91 8.45 24.85
CA HIS A 17 3.01 7.73 24.21
C HIS A 17 2.52 6.46 23.47
N ILE A 18 1.68 5.64 24.11
CA ILE A 18 1.14 4.41 23.47
C ILE A 18 0.31 4.77 22.23
N TRP A 19 -0.54 5.80 22.31
CA TRP A 19 -1.36 6.26 21.18
C TRP A 19 -0.52 6.74 19.99
N THR A 20 0.61 7.39 20.26
CA THR A 20 1.49 7.91 19.21
C THR A 20 2.21 6.77 18.48
N ILE A 21 2.71 5.77 19.22
CA ILE A 21 3.36 4.58 18.67
C ILE A 21 2.41 3.79 17.75
N GLN A 22 1.13 3.67 18.12
CA GLN A 22 0.13 2.97 17.29
C GLN A 22 -0.16 3.66 15.94
N LYS A 23 0.21 4.93 15.79
CA LYS A 23 0.01 5.69 14.55
C LYS A 23 1.26 5.79 13.68
N GLU A 24 2.40 5.35 14.18
CA GLU A 24 3.67 5.47 13.47
C GLU A 24 3.80 4.44 12.35
N PHE A 25 4.16 4.91 11.17
CA PHE A 25 4.61 4.07 10.06
C PHE A 25 6.13 3.96 10.12
N VAL A 26 6.62 2.72 10.03
CA VAL A 26 8.05 2.42 10.00
C VAL A 26 8.44 1.89 8.64
N ASP A 27 9.61 2.28 8.16
CA ASP A 27 10.17 1.74 6.92
C ASP A 27 10.42 0.24 7.06
N ILE A 28 10.10 -0.50 6.00
CA ILE A 28 10.31 -1.94 5.92
C ILE A 28 11.09 -2.29 4.66
N SER A 29 11.65 -3.49 4.64
CA SER A 29 12.27 -3.99 3.43
C SER A 29 11.22 -4.23 2.33
N LYS A 30 11.57 -3.83 1.11
CA LYS A 30 10.74 -4.04 -0.09
C LYS A 30 10.56 -5.53 -0.42
N ASN A 31 11.44 -6.41 0.07
CA ASN A 31 11.34 -7.85 -0.17
C ASN A 31 10.53 -8.62 0.89
N LEU A 32 9.88 -7.94 1.83
CA LEU A 32 9.06 -8.61 2.84
C LEU A 32 7.86 -9.28 2.16
N ASP A 33 7.70 -10.59 2.33
CA ASP A 33 6.71 -11.40 1.58
C ASP A 33 5.28 -10.81 1.62
N TYR A 34 4.77 -10.47 2.80
CA TYR A 34 3.43 -9.89 2.93
C TYR A 34 3.30 -8.48 2.37
N PHE A 35 4.40 -7.74 2.32
CA PHE A 35 4.42 -6.44 1.65
C PHE A 35 4.33 -6.65 0.14
N MET A 36 5.13 -7.55 -0.44
CA MET A 36 5.07 -7.85 -1.87
C MET A 36 3.71 -8.41 -2.30
N ALA A 37 3.12 -9.31 -1.52
CA ALA A 37 1.76 -9.78 -1.77
C ALA A 37 0.73 -8.64 -1.71
N SER A 38 0.93 -7.64 -0.83
CA SER A 38 0.08 -6.45 -0.77
C SER A 38 0.28 -5.52 -1.96
N VAL A 39 1.50 -5.45 -2.52
CA VAL A 39 1.80 -4.73 -3.76
C VAL A 39 1.09 -5.39 -4.95
N GLU A 40 1.20 -6.71 -5.08
CA GLU A 40 0.49 -7.48 -6.13
C GLU A 40 -1.03 -7.30 -6.03
N TYR A 41 -1.58 -7.38 -4.81
CA TYR A 41 -2.99 -7.10 -4.56
C TYR A 41 -3.38 -5.67 -4.97
N ALA A 42 -2.58 -4.66 -4.60
CA ALA A 42 -2.86 -3.26 -4.94
C ALA A 42 -2.84 -3.00 -6.46
N VAL A 43 -1.89 -3.59 -7.18
CA VAL A 43 -1.81 -3.51 -8.64
C VAL A 43 -3.01 -4.19 -9.30
N THR A 44 -3.43 -5.35 -8.79
CA THR A 44 -4.62 -6.07 -9.27
C THR A 44 -5.87 -5.23 -9.06
N GLN A 45 -6.07 -4.72 -7.85
CA GLN A 45 -7.21 -3.88 -7.51
C GLN A 45 -7.26 -2.59 -8.35
N PHE A 46 -6.11 -1.95 -8.59
CA PHE A 46 -6.03 -0.80 -9.48
C PHE A 46 -6.46 -1.16 -10.90
N ASN A 47 -6.00 -2.29 -11.43
CA ASN A 47 -6.40 -2.74 -12.76
C ASN A 47 -7.88 -3.04 -12.83
N ASP A 48 -8.46 -3.72 -11.85
CA ASP A 48 -9.89 -4.04 -11.83
C ASP A 48 -10.74 -2.77 -11.83
N ASP A 49 -10.40 -1.79 -10.99
CA ASP A 49 -11.15 -0.54 -10.83
C ASP A 49 -10.93 0.46 -11.97
N ASN A 50 -9.80 0.39 -12.68
CA ASN A 50 -9.50 1.32 -13.79
C ASN A 50 -10.40 1.05 -15.00
N THR A 51 -11.04 2.09 -15.56
CA THR A 51 -11.94 1.90 -16.73
C THR A 51 -11.21 1.68 -18.05
N GLU A 52 -9.89 1.89 -18.11
CA GLU A 52 -9.12 1.67 -19.34
C GLU A 52 -9.07 0.19 -19.74
N GLU A 53 -9.03 -0.06 -21.05
CA GLU A 53 -8.98 -1.44 -21.59
C GLU A 53 -7.64 -2.11 -21.31
N ASN A 54 -6.56 -1.32 -21.30
CA ASN A 54 -5.21 -1.81 -21.05
C ASN A 54 -4.91 -1.94 -19.56
N THR A 55 -4.12 -2.95 -19.21
CA THR A 55 -3.63 -3.13 -17.85
C THR A 55 -2.39 -2.27 -17.59
N TYR A 56 -2.11 -2.05 -16.32
CA TYR A 56 -0.91 -1.42 -15.79
C TYR A 56 -0.09 -2.44 -15.02
N ARG A 57 1.24 -2.32 -15.08
CA ARG A 57 2.16 -3.11 -14.28
C ARG A 57 3.06 -2.22 -13.44
N LEU A 58 3.51 -2.75 -12.31
CA LEU A 58 4.54 -2.16 -11.47
C LEU A 58 5.84 -1.89 -12.24
N LEU A 59 6.34 -0.66 -12.12
CA LEU A 59 7.66 -0.22 -12.57
C LEU A 59 8.62 -0.15 -11.39
N GLU A 60 8.21 0.56 -10.33
CA GLU A 60 9.04 0.82 -9.17
C GLU A 60 8.19 0.93 -7.90
N ILE A 61 8.77 0.50 -6.79
CA ILE A 61 8.24 0.74 -5.44
C ILE A 61 9.01 1.94 -4.89
N GLY A 62 8.36 3.09 -4.73
CA GLY A 62 8.97 4.27 -4.12
C GLY A 62 9.09 4.09 -2.60
N ARG A 63 7.94 4.02 -1.93
CA ARG A 63 7.82 3.91 -0.47
C ARG A 63 7.39 2.51 -0.05
N ALA A 64 7.97 1.99 1.04
CA ALA A 64 7.60 0.72 1.65
C ALA A 64 7.57 0.86 3.18
N GLN A 65 6.38 1.04 3.73
CA GLN A 65 6.16 1.27 5.15
C GLN A 65 5.09 0.36 5.72
N LYS A 66 5.19 0.08 7.02
CA LYS A 66 4.16 -0.66 7.78
C LYS A 66 3.75 0.13 9.00
N LYS A 67 2.44 0.19 9.27
CA LYS A 67 1.93 0.78 10.50
C LYS A 67 2.22 -0.14 11.69
N THR A 68 2.85 0.42 12.72
CA THR A 68 3.33 -0.31 13.90
C THR A 68 2.21 -1.13 14.57
N TRP A 69 2.53 -2.36 14.98
CA TRP A 69 1.60 -3.34 15.58
C TRP A 69 0.44 -3.79 14.68
N THR A 70 0.46 -3.45 13.39
CA THR A 70 -0.54 -3.89 12.41
C THR A 70 0.13 -4.58 11.22
N MET A 71 -0.70 -5.10 10.32
CA MET A 71 -0.31 -5.55 8.98
C MET A 71 -0.85 -4.61 7.90
N ILE A 72 -0.96 -3.31 8.24
CA ILE A 72 -1.34 -2.26 7.30
C ILE A 72 -0.06 -1.72 6.65
N PHE A 73 0.04 -1.87 5.34
CA PHE A 73 1.15 -1.38 4.55
C PHE A 73 0.80 -0.08 3.86
N LEU A 74 1.71 0.88 3.89
CA LEU A 74 1.69 2.10 3.10
C LEU A 74 2.78 1.97 2.03
N MET A 75 2.38 2.10 0.77
CA MET A 75 3.27 1.99 -0.37
C MET A 75 3.00 3.07 -1.39
N ASP A 76 4.07 3.55 -2.02
CA ASP A 76 3.97 4.35 -3.24
C ASP A 76 4.49 3.50 -4.39
N LEU A 77 3.69 3.37 -5.44
CA LEU A 77 3.97 2.53 -6.60
C LEU A 77 3.93 3.39 -7.85
N ASP A 78 4.99 3.30 -8.64
CA ASP A 78 5.00 3.77 -10.02
C ASP A 78 4.56 2.62 -10.92
N MET A 79 3.52 2.86 -11.72
CA MET A 79 2.98 1.86 -12.63
C MET A 79 2.93 2.40 -14.06
N GLY A 80 3.17 1.51 -15.02
CA GLY A 80 3.20 1.81 -16.45
C GLY A 80 2.11 1.06 -17.18
N ARG A 81 1.46 1.73 -18.13
CA ARG A 81 0.49 1.09 -19.03
C ARG A 81 1.18 0.04 -19.89
N THR A 82 0.51 -1.09 -20.06
CA THR A 82 0.95 -2.19 -20.91
C THR A 82 0.16 -2.23 -22.21
N ILE A 83 0.62 -3.03 -23.18
CA ILE A 83 -0.14 -3.23 -24.42
C ILE A 83 -1.30 -4.23 -24.26
N CYS A 84 -1.32 -5.01 -23.18
CA CYS A 84 -2.31 -6.07 -22.97
C CYS A 84 -3.60 -5.51 -22.44
N LYS A 85 -4.67 -6.21 -22.75
CA LYS A 85 -6.03 -5.93 -22.29
C LYS A 85 -6.35 -6.79 -21.08
N LYS A 86 -7.30 -6.35 -20.27
CA LYS A 86 -7.71 -7.02 -19.02
C LYS A 86 -8.10 -8.51 -19.15
N HIS A 87 -8.48 -8.96 -20.34
CA HIS A 87 -8.95 -10.33 -20.58
C HIS A 87 -8.01 -11.13 -21.50
N ASP A 88 -6.78 -10.66 -21.73
CA ASP A 88 -5.79 -11.44 -22.47
C ASP A 88 -5.21 -12.55 -21.58
N GLU A 89 -5.07 -13.77 -22.12
CA GLU A 89 -4.62 -14.98 -21.39
C GLU A 89 -3.17 -14.90 -20.85
N ASN A 90 -2.43 -13.83 -21.13
CA ASN A 90 -0.99 -13.74 -20.85
C ASN A 90 -0.58 -12.40 -20.20
N THR A 91 -1.19 -12.08 -19.05
CA THR A 91 -0.97 -10.80 -18.35
C THR A 91 0.41 -10.71 -17.67
N ASP A 92 0.96 -11.83 -17.20
CA ASP A 92 2.18 -11.84 -16.37
C ASP A 92 3.44 -11.37 -17.12
N ASN A 93 3.52 -11.62 -18.42
CA ASN A 93 4.65 -11.22 -19.27
C ASN A 93 4.31 -10.06 -20.21
N CYS A 94 3.31 -9.25 -19.87
CA CYS A 94 2.90 -8.17 -20.75
C CYS A 94 3.98 -7.07 -20.87
N PRO A 95 4.38 -6.68 -22.10
CA PRO A 95 5.33 -5.60 -22.29
C PRO A 95 4.69 -4.23 -22.06
N MET A 96 5.53 -3.26 -21.67
CA MET A 96 5.14 -1.86 -21.52
C MET A 96 4.68 -1.28 -22.85
N GLN A 97 3.72 -0.36 -22.80
CA GLN A 97 3.33 0.42 -23.96
C GLN A 97 4.32 1.56 -24.19
N GLU A 98 4.97 1.54 -25.36
CA GLU A 98 5.93 2.57 -25.77
C GLU A 98 5.30 3.55 -26.77
N GLY A 99 5.78 4.80 -26.77
CA GLY A 99 5.41 5.80 -27.77
C GLY A 99 4.10 6.56 -27.46
N PRO A 100 3.27 6.90 -28.48
CA PRO A 100 2.15 7.86 -28.33
C PRO A 100 1.05 7.49 -27.32
N GLY A 101 1.07 6.29 -26.74
CA GLY A 101 0.12 5.89 -25.69
C GLY A 101 0.79 5.41 -24.41
N GLU A 102 2.09 5.65 -24.24
CA GLU A 102 2.78 5.48 -22.96
C GLU A 102 2.07 6.33 -21.91
N LYS A 103 1.74 5.70 -20.78
CA LYS A 103 1.19 6.38 -19.61
C LYS A 103 1.83 5.80 -18.37
N LYS A 104 2.20 6.68 -17.44
CA LYS A 104 2.66 6.31 -16.11
C LYS A 104 1.73 6.92 -15.08
N VAL A 105 1.59 6.23 -13.97
CA VAL A 105 0.84 6.71 -12.81
C VAL A 105 1.67 6.50 -11.57
N HIS A 106 1.65 7.48 -10.68
CA HIS A 106 2.17 7.39 -9.34
C HIS A 106 1.00 7.23 -8.38
N CYS A 107 1.01 6.16 -7.60
CA CYS A 107 -0.09 5.82 -6.71
C CYS A 107 0.37 5.57 -5.29
N THR A 108 -0.36 6.12 -4.32
CA THR A 108 -0.23 5.78 -2.91
C THR A 108 -1.35 4.81 -2.51
N PHE A 109 -0.99 3.70 -1.87
CA PHE A 109 -1.92 2.68 -1.38
C PHE A 109 -1.74 2.40 0.11
N HIS A 110 -2.86 2.19 0.80
CA HIS A 110 -2.91 1.54 2.10
C HIS A 110 -3.62 0.19 1.99
N VAL A 111 -2.93 -0.89 2.33
CA VAL A 111 -3.49 -2.25 2.27
C VAL A 111 -3.43 -2.90 3.64
N ASP A 112 -4.56 -3.37 4.16
CA ASP A 112 -4.63 -4.22 5.35
C ASP A 112 -4.50 -5.68 4.94
N ALA A 113 -3.38 -6.30 5.29
CA ALA A 113 -3.17 -7.73 5.10
C ALA A 113 -3.60 -8.49 6.35
N ARG A 114 -4.34 -9.58 6.17
CA ARG A 114 -4.76 -10.51 7.22
C ARG A 114 -4.19 -11.89 6.93
N PRO A 115 -2.91 -12.14 7.26
CA PRO A 115 -2.22 -13.39 6.91
C PRO A 115 -2.96 -14.66 7.32
N TRP A 116 -3.53 -14.67 8.53
CA TRP A 116 -4.25 -15.83 9.08
C TRP A 116 -5.51 -16.20 8.30
N PHE A 117 -6.05 -15.27 7.51
CA PHE A 117 -7.25 -15.47 6.70
C PHE A 117 -6.94 -15.40 5.20
N SER A 118 -5.67 -15.24 4.80
CA SER A 118 -5.26 -15.01 3.41
C SER A 118 -6.07 -13.90 2.73
N GLN A 119 -6.41 -12.85 3.48
CA GLN A 119 -7.25 -11.75 3.02
C GLN A 119 -6.45 -10.45 2.94
N PHE A 120 -6.75 -9.65 1.93
CA PHE A 120 -6.22 -8.31 1.74
C PHE A 120 -7.39 -7.35 1.55
N THR A 121 -7.30 -6.17 2.15
CA THR A 121 -8.31 -5.12 1.99
C THR A 121 -7.64 -3.83 1.58
N LEU A 122 -8.07 -3.26 0.46
CA LEU A 122 -7.68 -1.89 0.09
C LEU A 122 -8.38 -0.90 1.02
N LEU A 123 -7.61 -0.19 1.84
CA LEU A 123 -8.14 0.83 2.75
C LEU A 123 -8.18 2.22 2.12
N TYR A 124 -7.20 2.51 1.26
CA TYR A 124 -7.04 3.80 0.61
C TYR A 124 -6.21 3.64 -0.66
N SER A 125 -6.61 4.32 -1.72
CA SER A 125 -5.82 4.49 -2.94
C SER A 125 -5.95 5.93 -3.44
N SER A 126 -4.86 6.47 -3.97
CA SER A 126 -4.84 7.75 -4.67
C SER A 126 -3.78 7.71 -5.73
N CYS A 127 -4.15 8.00 -6.98
CA CYS A 127 -3.28 7.92 -8.14
C CYS A 127 -3.25 9.25 -8.90
N MET A 128 -2.08 9.60 -9.41
CA MET A 128 -1.88 10.76 -10.28
C MET A 128 -1.11 10.32 -11.52
N GLN A 129 -1.50 10.85 -12.68
CA GLN A 129 -0.76 10.60 -13.91
C GLN A 129 0.56 11.37 -13.90
N THR A 130 1.64 10.71 -14.32
CA THR A 130 3.00 11.26 -14.40
C THR A 130 3.48 11.41 -15.84
#